data_AF-A0A6P8DGJ1-F1
#
_entry.id   AF-A0A6P8DGJ1-F1
#
_cell.length_a   1.000
_cell.length_b   1.000
_cell.length_c   1.000
_cell.angle_alpha   90.00
_cell.angle_beta   90.00
_cell.angle_gamma   90.00
#
_symmetry.space_group_name_H-M   'P 1'
#
loop_
_entity.id
_entity.type
_entity.pdbx_description
1 polymer ?
#
loop_
_entity_poly.entity_id
_entity_poly.type
_entity_poly.pdbx_seq_one_letter_code
_entity_poly.pdbx_strand_id
1 'polypeptide(L)'
;MFIQGLPEEKGTAFSTYQMIEEQRERIERSRPLVIEQIEVTEQRRRGKIPLAIRSLSSKMKRNPMKRSSKMKIDNNHKLLWNLERTGRRRRKNPLRPYFQEGQLANSVDILNKNSAEYHLNQPQQRPRLYLRSSRTYLVNAYLQPPLESQPGAKYKTNNPWNSIKNAADTFYQFSRPHTVKGTVFSIISVSLLAVEKMSDLNPLFFTKLLQAVIAALLMNTYVVGLNQLTDIDIDKVNKPYLPLASGEYSVGTGVMIVTSSLTMSFWLGWVVGSWPLFVALFVHFVLGTAYSINLPLLRWKRSPVAAAMCILIVRALSNPTTYFLNMQIQVYERPVVFPRSLILATAVMTFFSIVIALFKDIPDIDGDKIFGIQSFTVRMGQKWVFWICISLLEMAYVVAILVGSISPCLWNKVITVLGHSVLATTLWARAKSLDLKSKAAITYRT
;
A
#
# COMPACT_ATOMS: atom_id res chain seq x y z
N MET A 1 -39.51 -44.19 -5.85
CA MET A 1 -39.83 -43.35 -4.68
C MET A 1 -38.57 -42.58 -4.32
N PHE A 2 -38.56 -41.27 -4.64
CA PHE A 2 -37.67 -40.17 -4.18
C PHE A 2 -36.17 -40.48 -3.97
N ILE A 3 -35.20 -39.85 -4.63
CA ILE A 3 -35.01 -38.39 -4.81
C ILE A 3 -34.24 -38.12 -6.12
N GLN A 4 -34.86 -37.36 -7.02
CA GLN A 4 -34.19 -36.53 -8.03
C GLN A 4 -33.94 -35.14 -7.43
N GLY A 5 -32.83 -34.49 -7.78
CA GLY A 5 -32.71 -33.04 -7.73
C GLY A 5 -31.82 -32.48 -6.61
N LEU A 6 -30.50 -32.56 -6.79
CA LEU A 6 -29.60 -31.53 -6.31
C LEU A 6 -29.07 -30.80 -7.55
N PRO A 7 -29.20 -29.47 -7.66
CA PRO A 7 -28.58 -28.73 -8.75
C PRO A 7 -27.06 -28.83 -8.59
N GLU A 8 -26.38 -29.28 -9.65
CA GLU A 8 -24.95 -29.03 -9.80
C GLU A 8 -24.73 -27.51 -9.72
N GLU A 9 -24.33 -27.02 -8.54
CA GLU A 9 -23.57 -25.78 -8.46
C GLU A 9 -22.26 -26.04 -9.21
N LYS A 10 -22.27 -25.70 -10.50
CA LYS A 10 -21.05 -25.44 -11.27
C LYS A 10 -20.39 -24.22 -10.64
N GLY A 11 -19.67 -24.43 -9.54
CA GLY A 11 -18.64 -23.53 -9.09
C GLY A 11 -17.57 -23.50 -10.17
N THR A 12 -17.74 -22.63 -11.18
CA THR A 12 -16.66 -22.30 -12.09
C THR A 12 -15.55 -21.68 -11.26
N ALA A 13 -14.52 -22.46 -10.97
CA ALA A 13 -13.26 -21.94 -10.48
C ALA A 13 -12.78 -20.93 -11.53
N PHE A 14 -12.91 -19.65 -11.19
CA PHE A 14 -12.42 -18.57 -12.03
C PHE A 14 -10.91 -18.75 -12.18
N SER A 15 -10.43 -19.00 -13.40
CA SER A 15 -8.99 -19.02 -13.66
C SER A 15 -8.40 -17.66 -13.29
N THR A 16 -7.17 -17.62 -12.76
CA THR A 16 -6.48 -16.36 -12.43
C THR A 16 -6.47 -15.41 -13.62
N TYR A 17 -6.34 -15.93 -14.83
CA TYR A 17 -6.46 -15.13 -16.06
C TYR A 17 -7.85 -14.49 -16.19
N GLN A 18 -8.93 -15.26 -15.98
CA GLN A 18 -10.30 -14.74 -16.01
C GLN A 18 -10.55 -13.72 -14.91
N MET A 19 -9.97 -13.89 -13.71
CA MET A 19 -10.07 -12.89 -12.65
C MET A 19 -9.38 -11.58 -13.07
N ILE A 20 -8.20 -11.67 -13.67
CA ILE A 20 -7.45 -10.50 -14.16
C ILE A 20 -8.18 -9.81 -15.33
N GLU A 21 -8.75 -10.57 -16.26
CA GLU A 21 -9.56 -10.03 -17.36
C GLU A 21 -10.88 -9.39 -16.87
N GLU A 22 -11.55 -9.99 -15.89
CA GLU A 22 -12.72 -9.36 -15.28
C GLU A 22 -12.35 -8.03 -14.60
N GLN A 23 -11.17 -7.94 -13.98
CA GLN A 23 -10.65 -6.67 -13.49
C GLN A 23 -10.38 -5.69 -14.64
N ARG A 24 -9.76 -6.14 -15.74
CA ARG A 24 -9.53 -5.33 -16.95
C ARG A 24 -10.84 -4.69 -17.44
N GLU A 25 -11.90 -5.48 -17.59
CA GLU A 25 -13.20 -4.99 -18.02
C GLU A 25 -13.87 -4.02 -17.03
N ARG A 26 -13.72 -4.28 -15.72
CA ARG A 26 -14.25 -3.39 -14.67
C ARG A 26 -13.55 -2.03 -14.69
N ILE A 27 -12.23 -2.03 -14.85
CA ILE A 27 -11.41 -0.81 -14.98
C ILE A 27 -11.83 -0.01 -16.21
N GLU A 28 -12.02 -0.67 -17.36
CA GLU A 28 -12.46 -0.01 -18.59
C GLU A 28 -13.86 0.61 -18.42
N ARG A 29 -14.77 -0.06 -17.69
CA ARG A 29 -16.12 0.46 -17.37
C ARG A 29 -16.12 1.62 -16.37
N SER A 30 -15.22 1.65 -15.38
CA SER A 30 -15.21 2.69 -14.33
C SER A 30 -14.48 3.98 -14.71
N ARG A 31 -13.63 3.94 -15.74
CA ARG A 31 -12.82 5.07 -16.23
C ARG A 31 -13.58 6.41 -16.35
N PRO A 32 -14.79 6.51 -16.95
CA PRO A 32 -15.49 7.79 -17.09
C PRO A 32 -15.97 8.40 -15.77
N LEU A 33 -16.36 7.57 -14.79
CA LEU A 33 -16.88 8.04 -13.48
C LEU A 33 -15.78 8.59 -12.57
N VAL A 34 -14.57 8.05 -12.69
CA VAL A 34 -13.44 8.44 -11.84
C VAL A 34 -12.80 9.75 -12.32
N ILE A 35 -12.76 9.99 -13.63
CA ILE A 35 -12.33 11.27 -14.21
C ILE A 35 -13.21 12.41 -13.65
N GLU A 36 -14.52 12.21 -13.59
CA GLU A 36 -15.48 13.18 -13.06
C GLU A 36 -15.24 13.46 -11.56
N GLN A 37 -14.89 12.45 -10.75
CA GLN A 37 -14.56 12.64 -9.33
C GLN A 37 -13.25 13.40 -9.10
N ILE A 38 -12.22 13.13 -9.90
CA ILE A 38 -10.93 13.82 -9.82
C ILE A 38 -11.12 15.29 -10.22
N GLU A 39 -11.87 15.56 -11.30
CA GLU A 39 -12.19 16.92 -11.73
C GLU A 39 -13.00 17.69 -10.68
N VAL A 40 -14.03 17.07 -10.08
CA VAL A 40 -14.82 17.70 -9.00
C VAL A 40 -13.95 18.02 -7.78
N THR A 41 -12.99 17.15 -7.45
CA THR A 41 -12.08 17.36 -6.31
C THR A 41 -11.07 18.47 -6.60
N GLU A 42 -10.56 18.56 -7.83
CA GLU A 42 -9.77 19.69 -8.29
C GLU A 42 -10.56 21.01 -8.29
N GLN A 43 -11.81 20.99 -8.75
CA GLN A 43 -12.68 22.17 -8.72
C GLN A 43 -12.95 22.65 -7.29
N ARG A 44 -13.11 21.71 -6.35
CA ARG A 44 -13.25 21.99 -4.92
C ARG A 44 -11.96 22.60 -4.32
N ARG A 45 -10.78 22.13 -4.72
CA ARG A 45 -9.49 22.76 -4.37
C ARG A 45 -9.33 24.17 -4.94
N ARG A 46 -9.93 24.45 -6.10
CA ARG A 46 -9.87 25.79 -6.75
C ARG A 46 -10.87 26.80 -6.19
N GLY A 47 -11.63 26.46 -5.15
CA GLY A 47 -12.58 27.36 -4.50
C GLY A 47 -13.76 27.79 -5.39
N LYS A 48 -14.03 27.06 -6.47
CA LYS A 48 -15.17 27.33 -7.37
C LYS A 48 -16.32 26.39 -7.02
N ILE A 49 -17.33 26.93 -6.33
CA ILE A 49 -18.73 26.47 -6.38
C ILE A 49 -19.48 27.68 -6.94
N PRO A 50 -20.33 27.59 -7.98
CA PRO A 50 -21.51 26.69 -7.97
C PRO A 50 -21.94 26.08 -9.33
N LEU A 51 -22.69 24.97 -9.29
CA LEU A 51 -23.86 24.59 -10.14
C LEU A 51 -24.10 23.07 -10.30
N ALA A 52 -23.12 22.20 -9.99
CA ALA A 52 -23.27 20.75 -10.24
C ALA A 52 -24.22 20.00 -9.28
N ILE A 53 -24.70 20.63 -8.20
CA ILE A 53 -25.61 19.98 -7.25
C ILE A 53 -27.03 19.79 -7.84
N ARG A 54 -27.41 20.55 -8.89
CA ARG A 54 -28.71 20.37 -9.57
C ARG A 54 -28.72 19.24 -10.62
N SER A 55 -27.57 18.85 -11.18
CA SER A 55 -27.53 17.77 -12.20
C SER A 55 -27.49 16.36 -11.58
N LEU A 56 -26.95 16.21 -10.36
CA LEU A 56 -26.96 14.95 -9.62
C LEU A 56 -28.40 14.50 -9.26
N SER A 57 -29.28 15.44 -8.91
CA SER A 57 -30.69 15.15 -8.62
C SER A 57 -31.50 14.79 -9.87
N SER A 58 -31.16 15.33 -11.05
CA SER A 58 -31.87 15.06 -12.30
C SER A 58 -31.39 13.79 -13.02
N LYS A 59 -30.11 13.41 -12.89
CA LYS A 59 -29.58 12.15 -13.46
C LYS A 59 -29.92 10.91 -12.61
N MET A 60 -30.01 11.02 -11.27
CA MET A 60 -30.49 9.90 -10.45
C MET A 60 -31.98 9.57 -10.66
N LYS A 61 -32.79 10.53 -11.15
CA LYS A 61 -34.21 10.32 -11.45
C LYS A 61 -34.51 9.74 -12.84
N ARG A 62 -33.51 9.54 -13.70
CA ARG A 62 -33.69 8.98 -15.05
C ARG A 62 -32.96 7.64 -15.18
N ASN A 63 -33.47 6.63 -14.49
CA ASN A 63 -33.24 5.24 -14.85
C ASN A 63 -34.58 4.48 -14.71
N PRO A 64 -35.35 4.31 -15.80
CA PRO A 64 -36.49 3.41 -15.76
C PRO A 64 -35.96 1.98 -15.80
N MET A 65 -36.08 1.30 -14.67
CA MET A 65 -35.83 -0.13 -14.53
C MET A 65 -36.78 -0.87 -15.49
N LYS A 66 -36.21 -1.60 -16.47
CA LYS A 66 -36.95 -2.48 -17.38
C LYS A 66 -37.71 -3.52 -16.55
N ARG A 67 -39.04 -3.45 -16.60
CA ARG A 67 -39.95 -4.55 -16.25
C ARG A 67 -39.79 -5.66 -17.29
N SER A 68 -39.54 -6.89 -16.83
CA SER A 68 -39.88 -8.11 -17.56
C SER A 68 -40.48 -9.13 -16.59
N SER A 69 -41.78 -9.32 -16.78
CA SER A 69 -42.68 -10.46 -16.53
C SER A 69 -42.37 -11.57 -15.50
N LYS A 70 -43.42 -11.79 -14.67
CA LYS A 70 -44.01 -13.04 -14.17
C LYS A 70 -43.28 -13.82 -13.08
N MET A 71 -43.79 -13.69 -11.84
CA MET A 71 -44.20 -14.88 -11.09
C MET A 71 -45.39 -14.57 -10.17
N LYS A 72 -46.21 -15.61 -9.97
CA LYS A 72 -47.60 -15.61 -9.52
C LYS A 72 -47.84 -15.08 -8.11
N ILE A 73 -49.05 -14.56 -7.97
CA ILE A 73 -49.83 -14.26 -6.77
C ILE A 73 -49.94 -15.51 -5.89
N ASP A 74 -49.74 -15.34 -4.58
CA ASP A 74 -50.63 -15.95 -3.59
C ASP A 74 -50.93 -14.95 -2.47
N ASN A 75 -52.22 -14.78 -2.23
CA ASN A 75 -52.82 -13.92 -1.23
C ASN A 75 -52.63 -14.52 0.16
N ASN A 76 -52.41 -13.68 1.19
CA ASN A 76 -53.29 -13.69 2.36
C ASN A 76 -53.02 -12.56 3.37
N HIS A 77 -54.13 -11.86 3.68
CA HIS A 77 -54.49 -11.14 4.89
C HIS A 77 -53.90 -9.76 5.26
N LYS A 78 -54.71 -8.74 4.94
CA LYS A 78 -54.93 -7.49 5.70
C LYS A 78 -55.42 -7.76 7.12
N LEU A 79 -55.06 -6.89 8.07
CA LEU A 79 -55.80 -6.32 9.24
C LEU A 79 -54.71 -5.67 10.15
N LEU A 80 -54.77 -4.49 10.79
CA LEU A 80 -55.80 -3.50 11.11
C LEU A 80 -55.13 -2.14 11.42
N TRP A 81 -55.92 -1.08 11.28
CA TRP A 81 -55.67 0.31 11.65
C TRP A 81 -55.99 0.59 13.15
N ASN A 82 -55.28 1.56 13.73
CA ASN A 82 -55.62 2.55 14.78
C ASN A 82 -56.44 2.21 16.04
N LEU A 83 -55.98 2.74 17.19
CA LEU A 83 -56.70 3.37 18.33
C LEU A 83 -55.61 4.02 19.24
N GLU A 84 -55.44 5.34 19.38
CA GLU A 84 -56.22 6.38 20.10
C GLU A 84 -55.83 6.60 21.60
N ARG A 85 -55.12 7.73 21.82
CA ARG A 85 -55.13 8.76 22.90
C ARG A 85 -55.50 8.48 24.38
N THR A 86 -54.88 9.35 25.21
CA THR A 86 -55.16 9.82 26.60
C THR A 86 -54.48 9.01 27.73
N GLY A 87 -53.92 9.58 28.81
CA GLY A 87 -53.97 10.94 29.36
C GLY A 87 -52.95 11.22 30.49
N ARG A 88 -53.07 12.44 31.04
CA ARG A 88 -52.21 13.20 32.00
C ARG A 88 -52.03 12.58 33.40
N ARG A 89 -50.92 12.89 34.11
CA ARG A 89 -50.83 13.89 35.23
C ARG A 89 -49.48 13.90 36.00
N ARG A 90 -49.13 15.12 36.45
CA ARG A 90 -48.02 15.56 37.32
C ARG A 90 -48.18 15.12 38.79
N ARG A 91 -47.08 15.05 39.57
CA ARG A 91 -46.86 15.82 40.83
C ARG A 91 -45.42 15.77 41.35
N LYS A 92 -45.06 16.80 42.13
CA LYS A 92 -43.74 17.23 42.65
C LYS A 92 -43.62 16.97 44.18
N ASN A 93 -42.35 16.83 44.64
CA ASN A 93 -41.73 17.33 45.91
C ASN A 93 -42.10 16.70 47.28
N PRO A 94 -41.37 16.98 48.41
CA PRO A 94 -39.91 16.97 48.68
C PRO A 94 -39.53 16.41 50.11
N LEU A 95 -38.22 16.32 50.47
CA LEU A 95 -37.54 16.74 51.74
C LEU A 95 -36.31 15.89 52.18
N ARG A 96 -35.36 16.60 52.82
CA ARG A 96 -33.94 16.37 53.27
C ARG A 96 -33.86 15.92 54.77
N PRO A 97 -32.75 16.02 55.58
CA PRO A 97 -31.29 16.34 55.39
C PRO A 97 -30.25 15.51 56.23
N TYR A 98 -28.93 15.70 56.04
CA TYR A 98 -27.90 16.23 57.02
C TYR A 98 -26.43 16.09 56.49
N PHE A 99 -25.71 17.21 56.24
CA PHE A 99 -24.40 17.70 56.79
C PHE A 99 -23.09 17.02 56.29
N GLN A 100 -21.93 17.67 56.01
CA GLN A 100 -21.31 18.94 56.44
C GLN A 100 -20.22 19.47 55.45
N GLU A 101 -19.83 20.73 55.67
CA GLU A 101 -18.98 21.76 54.98
C GLU A 101 -17.49 21.44 54.68
N GLY A 102 -16.72 22.22 53.87
CA GLY A 102 -17.00 23.54 53.27
C GLY A 102 -15.89 24.19 52.41
N GLN A 103 -16.22 25.40 51.94
CA GLN A 103 -15.43 26.63 51.65
C GLN A 103 -14.25 26.59 50.62
N LEU A 104 -13.99 27.61 49.77
CA LEU A 104 -14.61 28.89 49.39
C LEU A 104 -13.92 29.38 48.09
N ALA A 105 -14.61 30.25 47.34
CA ALA A 105 -14.28 30.79 46.01
C ALA A 105 -13.39 32.06 46.00
N ASN A 106 -13.11 32.53 44.76
CA ASN A 106 -12.60 33.85 44.30
C ASN A 106 -11.06 33.91 44.15
N SER A 107 -10.47 34.38 43.04
CA SER A 107 -10.72 35.68 42.40
C SER A 107 -10.17 35.74 40.97
N VAL A 108 -10.88 36.51 40.13
CA VAL A 108 -10.46 37.05 38.83
C VAL A 108 -9.59 38.31 39.07
N ASP A 109 -8.73 38.62 38.10
CA ASP A 109 -7.84 39.78 37.97
C ASP A 109 -6.56 39.77 38.80
N ILE A 110 -5.41 39.81 38.10
CA ILE A 110 -4.25 40.71 38.35
C ILE A 110 -3.11 40.34 37.38
N LEU A 111 -2.46 41.37 36.83
CA LEU A 111 -1.16 41.42 36.12
C LEU A 111 -1.14 41.30 34.58
N ASN A 112 -1.56 42.38 33.94
CA ASN A 112 -0.93 42.92 32.74
C ASN A 112 0.02 44.07 33.17
N LYS A 113 1.34 43.91 33.06
CA LYS A 113 2.33 45.01 33.07
C LYS A 113 3.73 44.47 32.73
N ASN A 114 4.19 44.77 31.52
CA ASN A 114 5.54 45.30 31.23
C ASN A 114 5.60 45.74 29.77
N SER A 115 5.39 47.04 29.61
CA SER A 115 5.67 47.92 28.45
C SER A 115 7.18 47.94 28.11
N ALA A 116 7.55 47.88 26.82
CA ALA A 116 8.10 48.99 25.99
C ALA A 116 9.24 49.78 26.68
N GLU A 117 10.45 49.94 26.11
CA GLU A 117 10.83 50.84 25.00
C GLU A 117 12.40 50.74 24.89
N TYR A 118 13.13 50.64 23.79
CA TYR A 118 13.48 51.62 22.74
C TYR A 118 14.47 50.97 21.74
N HIS A 119 14.31 51.20 20.43
CA HIS A 119 15.24 51.98 19.58
C HIS A 119 14.96 51.77 18.08
N LEU A 120 14.70 52.90 17.42
CA LEU A 120 14.65 53.12 15.97
C LEU A 120 15.96 52.71 15.29
N ASN A 121 15.86 52.06 14.14
CA ASN A 121 16.55 52.46 12.90
C ASN A 121 15.92 51.74 11.68
N GLN A 122 15.36 52.50 10.76
CA GLN A 122 15.15 52.13 9.35
C GLN A 122 16.23 52.83 8.49
N PRO A 123 16.46 52.55 7.19
CA PRO A 123 15.68 51.71 6.25
C PRO A 123 16.53 50.80 5.32
N GLN A 124 15.92 49.76 4.73
CA GLN A 124 16.19 49.41 3.33
C GLN A 124 15.05 48.62 2.70
N GLN A 125 14.44 49.23 1.68
CA GLN A 125 13.43 48.65 0.80
C GLN A 125 14.02 47.46 0.02
N ARG A 126 13.24 46.37 -0.15
CA ARG A 126 13.19 45.47 -1.34
C ARG A 126 12.05 44.43 -1.17
N PRO A 127 11.53 43.84 -2.27
CA PRO A 127 10.14 44.07 -2.64
C PRO A 127 9.19 42.87 -2.38
N ARG A 128 7.90 43.21 -2.20
CA ARG A 128 6.76 42.30 -2.38
C ARG A 128 6.78 41.74 -3.80
N LEU A 129 7.11 40.47 -3.98
CA LEU A 129 6.75 39.66 -5.14
C LEU A 129 6.98 38.21 -4.77
N TYR A 130 5.90 37.43 -4.59
CA TYR A 130 5.77 36.01 -4.96
C TYR A 130 4.45 35.47 -4.39
N LEU A 131 3.35 35.92 -4.97
CA LEU A 131 2.06 35.22 -4.89
C LEU A 131 1.42 35.17 -6.28
N ARG A 132 2.16 34.71 -7.29
CA ARG A 132 1.64 34.52 -8.65
C ARG A 132 2.50 33.56 -9.49
N SER A 133 2.67 32.31 -9.06
CA SER A 133 3.33 31.28 -9.89
C SER A 133 2.48 30.01 -10.10
N SER A 134 1.58 29.68 -9.18
CA SER A 134 0.84 28.40 -9.28
C SER A 134 -0.43 28.44 -10.15
N ARG A 135 -0.84 29.60 -10.67
CA ARG A 135 -2.08 29.74 -11.48
C ARG A 135 -1.85 29.62 -12.99
N THR A 136 -0.63 29.83 -13.48
CA THR A 136 -0.37 29.90 -14.94
C THR A 136 -0.18 28.53 -15.58
N TYR A 137 0.27 27.53 -14.83
CA TYR A 137 0.49 26.16 -15.35
C TYR A 137 -0.79 25.33 -15.55
N LEU A 138 -1.90 25.69 -14.88
CA LEU A 138 -3.17 24.94 -14.97
C LEU A 138 -4.16 25.50 -16.00
N VAL A 139 -3.86 26.64 -16.64
CA VAL A 139 -4.74 27.26 -17.64
C VAL A 139 -4.30 26.92 -19.07
N ASN A 140 -3.02 26.56 -19.29
CA ASN A 140 -2.52 26.21 -20.62
C ASN A 140 -2.79 24.75 -21.06
N ALA A 141 -3.36 23.91 -20.19
CA ALA A 141 -3.60 22.50 -20.52
C ALA A 141 -4.98 22.23 -21.18
N TYR A 142 -5.88 23.22 -21.26
CA TYR A 142 -7.25 22.99 -21.73
C TYR A 142 -7.69 23.87 -22.93
N LEU A 143 -6.79 24.67 -23.50
CA LEU A 143 -7.07 25.51 -24.67
C LEU A 143 -5.91 25.44 -25.67
N GLN A 144 -5.87 24.35 -26.45
CA GLN A 144 -5.19 24.35 -27.75
C GLN A 144 -6.23 23.98 -28.83
N PRO A 145 -6.52 24.88 -29.79
CA PRO A 145 -7.23 24.53 -31.02
C PRO A 145 -6.34 23.63 -31.91
N PRO A 146 -6.90 22.89 -32.89
CA PRO A 146 -6.12 22.00 -33.73
C PRO A 146 -5.18 22.83 -34.61
N LEU A 147 -3.87 22.71 -34.36
CA LEU A 147 -2.85 23.43 -35.12
C LEU A 147 -2.67 22.75 -36.48
N GLU A 148 -2.89 23.51 -37.54
CA GLU A 148 -2.56 23.17 -38.92
C GLU A 148 -1.12 22.66 -39.07
N SER A 149 -0.98 21.73 -40.01
CA SER A 149 0.26 21.07 -40.42
C SER A 149 1.32 22.08 -40.90
N GLN A 150 2.33 22.32 -40.08
CA GLN A 150 3.60 22.91 -40.50
C GLN A 150 4.55 21.78 -40.98
N PRO A 151 5.00 21.78 -42.25
CA PRO A 151 5.85 20.75 -42.81
C PRO A 151 7.30 20.97 -42.34
N GLY A 152 7.66 20.33 -41.23
CA GLY A 152 9.01 20.46 -40.68
C GLY A 152 9.23 19.71 -39.38
N ALA A 153 8.53 18.61 -39.15
CA ALA A 153 8.81 17.75 -38.00
C ALA A 153 10.08 16.96 -38.27
N LYS A 154 11.18 17.37 -37.62
CA LYS A 154 12.39 16.57 -37.40
C LYS A 154 12.00 15.12 -37.15
N TYR A 155 12.34 14.25 -38.09
CA TYR A 155 12.39 12.81 -37.87
C TYR A 155 13.27 12.55 -36.65
N LYS A 156 12.65 12.33 -35.47
CA LYS A 156 13.34 11.68 -34.36
C LYS A 156 13.65 10.28 -34.86
N THR A 157 14.90 10.07 -35.28
CA THR A 157 15.42 8.73 -35.54
C THR A 157 15.30 7.94 -34.23
N ASN A 158 14.32 7.03 -34.18
CA ASN A 158 14.19 6.09 -33.08
C ASN A 158 15.37 5.11 -33.15
N ASN A 159 16.49 5.49 -32.53
CA ASN A 159 17.60 4.58 -32.34
C ASN A 159 17.09 3.35 -31.55
N PRO A 160 17.21 2.12 -32.06
CA PRO A 160 16.72 0.92 -31.38
C PRO A 160 17.27 0.78 -29.96
N TRP A 161 18.49 1.27 -29.71
CA TRP A 161 19.09 1.29 -28.39
C TRP A 161 18.34 2.19 -27.39
N ASN A 162 17.84 3.34 -27.86
CA ASN A 162 17.04 4.23 -27.02
C ASN A 162 15.67 3.62 -26.71
N SER A 163 15.08 2.90 -27.66
CA SER A 163 13.83 2.15 -27.41
C SER A 163 14.02 1.03 -26.39
N ILE A 164 15.11 0.26 -26.46
CA ILE A 164 15.44 -0.78 -25.47
C ILE A 164 15.66 -0.17 -24.09
N LYS A 165 16.44 0.92 -24.00
CA LYS A 165 16.67 1.64 -22.75
C LYS A 165 15.38 2.13 -22.11
N ASN A 166 14.50 2.74 -22.90
CA ASN A 166 13.21 3.23 -22.41
C ASN A 166 12.33 2.06 -21.94
N ALA A 167 12.26 0.96 -22.70
CA ALA A 167 11.50 -0.21 -22.30
C ALA A 167 12.03 -0.83 -20.98
N ALA A 168 13.36 -0.89 -20.82
CA ALA A 168 13.99 -1.38 -19.61
C ALA A 168 13.73 -0.44 -18.42
N ASP A 169 13.79 0.87 -18.61
CA ASP A 169 13.48 1.85 -17.55
C ASP A 169 12.00 1.76 -17.13
N THR A 170 11.07 1.74 -18.09
CA THR A 170 9.65 1.57 -17.80
C THR A 170 9.39 0.26 -17.06
N PHE A 171 10.03 -0.85 -17.47
CA PHE A 171 9.90 -2.13 -16.75
C PHE A 171 10.52 -2.10 -15.35
N TYR A 172 11.65 -1.41 -15.18
CA TYR A 172 12.30 -1.20 -13.89
C TYR A 172 11.39 -0.43 -12.93
N GLN A 173 10.76 0.64 -13.42
CA GLN A 173 9.75 1.40 -12.66
C GLN A 173 8.52 0.53 -12.34
N PHE A 174 8.02 -0.23 -13.31
CA PHE A 174 6.90 -1.17 -13.14
C PHE A 174 7.17 -2.20 -12.04
N SER A 175 8.40 -2.73 -11.98
CA SER A 175 8.80 -3.78 -11.03
C SER A 175 9.00 -3.28 -9.60
N ARG A 176 8.87 -1.96 -9.35
CA ARG A 176 9.09 -1.30 -8.05
C ARG A 176 10.47 -1.63 -7.43
N PRO A 177 11.52 -0.86 -7.79
CA PRO A 177 12.91 -1.20 -7.47
C PRO A 177 13.20 -1.44 -5.99
N HIS A 178 12.55 -0.71 -5.09
CA HIS A 178 12.71 -0.89 -3.65
C HIS A 178 12.29 -2.31 -3.19
N THR A 179 11.20 -2.86 -3.77
CA THR A 179 10.77 -4.23 -3.47
C THR A 179 11.71 -5.28 -4.06
N VAL A 180 12.22 -5.05 -5.27
CA VAL A 180 13.19 -5.92 -5.94
C VAL A 180 14.47 -6.04 -5.12
N LYS A 181 15.08 -4.89 -4.77
CA LYS A 181 16.29 -4.84 -3.93
C LYS A 181 16.06 -5.57 -2.60
N GLY A 182 14.95 -5.27 -1.92
CA GLY A 182 14.62 -5.92 -0.65
C GLY A 182 14.45 -7.44 -0.77
N THR A 183 13.80 -7.92 -1.83
CA THR A 183 13.64 -9.37 -2.09
C THR A 183 15.00 -10.03 -2.35
N VAL A 184 15.84 -9.45 -3.20
CA VAL A 184 17.17 -10.02 -3.52
C VAL A 184 18.04 -10.11 -2.27
N PHE A 185 18.17 -9.01 -1.50
CA PHE A 185 18.96 -9.02 -0.27
C PHE A 185 18.42 -10.02 0.77
N SER A 186 17.09 -10.12 0.90
CA SER A 186 16.47 -11.07 1.81
C SER A 186 16.77 -12.52 1.43
N ILE A 187 16.63 -12.90 0.16
CA ILE A 187 16.89 -14.27 -0.31
C ILE A 187 18.36 -14.63 -0.13
N ILE A 188 19.28 -13.74 -0.53
CA ILE A 188 20.72 -13.95 -0.38
C ILE A 188 21.07 -14.11 1.11
N SER A 189 20.62 -13.18 1.95
CA SER A 189 20.93 -13.19 3.38
C SER A 189 20.42 -14.47 4.06
N VAL A 190 19.17 -14.87 3.80
CA VAL A 190 18.58 -16.08 4.37
C VAL A 190 19.24 -17.35 3.85
N SER A 191 19.63 -17.39 2.57
CA SER A 191 20.32 -18.53 1.98
C SER A 191 21.71 -18.72 2.60
N LEU A 192 22.42 -17.62 2.89
CA LEU A 192 23.70 -17.65 3.58
C LEU A 192 23.60 -18.17 5.02
N LEU A 193 22.43 -18.10 5.67
CA LEU A 193 22.25 -18.70 7.00
C LEU A 193 22.37 -20.23 6.98
N ALA A 194 22.22 -20.87 5.81
CA ALA A 194 22.39 -22.32 5.65
C ALA A 194 23.86 -22.75 5.49
N VAL A 195 24.78 -21.81 5.28
CA VAL A 195 26.21 -22.07 5.10
C VAL A 195 26.86 -22.31 6.46
N GLU A 196 27.50 -23.47 6.64
CA GLU A 196 28.20 -23.81 7.88
C GLU A 196 29.72 -23.73 7.74
N LYS A 197 30.24 -24.01 6.54
CA LYS A 197 31.68 -23.99 6.22
C LYS A 197 31.94 -23.34 4.86
N MET A 198 33.15 -22.83 4.63
CA MET A 198 33.48 -22.16 3.36
C MET A 198 33.33 -23.05 2.13
N SER A 199 33.51 -24.38 2.27
CA SER A 199 33.30 -25.33 1.17
C SER A 199 31.84 -25.55 0.79
N ASP A 200 30.89 -25.07 1.60
CA ASP A 200 29.46 -25.08 1.26
C ASP A 200 29.12 -24.03 0.18
N LEU A 201 30.02 -23.05 -0.08
CA LEU A 201 29.89 -22.07 -1.15
C LEU A 201 30.39 -22.66 -2.48
N ASN A 202 29.69 -23.68 -2.96
CA ASN A 202 30.02 -24.38 -4.20
C ASN A 202 29.17 -23.89 -5.39
N PRO A 203 29.46 -24.28 -6.64
CA PRO A 203 28.68 -23.86 -7.80
C PRO A 203 27.18 -24.22 -7.73
N LEU A 204 26.83 -25.31 -7.04
CA LEU A 204 25.44 -25.72 -6.85
C LEU A 204 24.68 -24.72 -5.95
N PHE A 205 25.31 -24.22 -4.89
CA PHE A 205 24.75 -23.15 -4.04
C PHE A 205 24.37 -21.92 -4.87
N PHE A 206 25.32 -21.41 -5.68
CA PHE A 206 25.07 -20.23 -6.52
C PHE A 206 23.99 -20.50 -7.57
N THR A 207 23.94 -21.70 -8.13
CA THR A 207 22.91 -22.10 -9.10
C THR A 207 21.52 -22.09 -8.47
N LYS A 208 21.35 -22.75 -7.30
CA LYS A 208 20.06 -22.82 -6.59
C LYS A 208 19.66 -21.46 -6.03
N LEU A 209 20.61 -20.63 -5.61
CA LEU A 209 20.38 -19.25 -5.20
C LEU A 209 19.87 -18.39 -6.35
N LEU A 210 20.52 -18.47 -7.52
CA LEU A 210 20.11 -17.72 -8.69
C LEU A 210 18.71 -18.13 -9.16
N GLN A 211 18.43 -19.44 -9.20
CA GLN A 211 17.10 -19.97 -9.52
C GLN A 211 16.02 -19.43 -8.57
N ALA A 212 16.28 -19.47 -7.26
CA ALA A 212 15.35 -18.94 -6.26
C ALA A 212 15.13 -17.42 -6.41
N VAL A 213 16.19 -16.65 -6.66
CA VAL A 213 16.10 -15.20 -6.89
C VAL A 213 15.28 -14.90 -8.14
N ILE A 214 15.56 -15.55 -9.28
CA ILE A 214 14.82 -15.32 -10.53
C ILE A 214 13.34 -15.66 -10.35
N ALA A 215 13.02 -16.83 -9.77
CA ALA A 215 11.65 -17.25 -9.54
C ALA A 215 10.89 -16.26 -8.64
N ALA A 216 11.54 -15.79 -7.57
CA ALA A 216 10.97 -14.82 -6.65
C ALA A 216 10.80 -13.43 -7.26
N LEU A 217 11.71 -12.99 -8.13
CA LEU A 217 11.59 -11.72 -8.83
C LEU A 217 10.44 -11.73 -9.83
N LEU A 218 10.25 -12.82 -10.56
CA LEU A 218 9.07 -13.00 -11.42
C LEU A 218 7.77 -12.96 -10.62
N MET A 219 7.72 -13.62 -9.46
CA MET A 219 6.57 -13.55 -8.55
C MET A 219 6.37 -12.13 -7.97
N ASN A 220 7.45 -11.43 -7.64
CA ASN A 220 7.37 -10.04 -7.18
C ASN A 220 6.78 -9.15 -8.28
N THR A 221 7.22 -9.29 -9.53
CA THR A 221 6.67 -8.57 -10.69
C THR A 221 5.18 -8.85 -10.87
N TYR A 222 4.76 -10.11 -10.72
CA TYR A 222 3.34 -10.46 -10.70
C TYR A 222 2.58 -9.68 -9.59
N VAL A 223 3.03 -9.74 -8.34
CA VAL A 223 2.33 -9.12 -7.21
C VAL A 223 2.25 -7.58 -7.34
N VAL A 224 3.37 -6.93 -7.67
CA VAL A 224 3.41 -5.45 -7.80
C VAL A 224 2.67 -4.98 -9.05
N GLY A 225 2.70 -5.76 -10.13
CA GLY A 225 1.98 -5.47 -11.36
C GLY A 225 0.47 -5.66 -11.20
N LEU A 226 0.05 -6.74 -10.54
CA LEU A 226 -1.35 -6.99 -10.20
C LEU A 226 -1.91 -5.86 -9.33
N ASN A 227 -1.14 -5.44 -8.31
CA ASN A 227 -1.53 -4.30 -7.49
C ASN A 227 -1.74 -3.04 -8.34
N GLN A 228 -0.80 -2.72 -9.25
CA GLN A 228 -0.93 -1.56 -10.13
C GLN A 228 -2.14 -1.66 -11.05
N LEU A 229 -2.42 -2.81 -11.65
CA LEU A 229 -3.62 -3.03 -12.47
C LEU A 229 -4.89 -2.73 -11.68
N THR A 230 -4.98 -3.21 -10.44
CA THR A 230 -6.19 -3.03 -9.60
C THR A 230 -6.34 -1.65 -8.98
N ASP A 231 -5.28 -0.85 -8.99
CA ASP A 231 -5.20 0.44 -8.29
C ASP A 231 -4.82 1.60 -9.23
N ILE A 232 -4.98 1.46 -10.55
CA ILE A 232 -4.58 2.49 -11.54
C ILE A 232 -5.06 3.89 -11.12
N ASP A 233 -6.31 4.03 -10.72
CA ASP A 233 -6.87 5.33 -10.38
C ASP A 233 -6.39 5.87 -9.02
N ILE A 234 -6.08 4.98 -8.07
CA ILE A 234 -5.47 5.36 -6.79
C ILE A 234 -4.02 5.80 -7.03
N ASP A 235 -3.28 5.03 -7.84
CA ASP A 235 -1.89 5.28 -8.17
C ASP A 235 -1.73 6.53 -9.05
N LYS A 236 -2.72 6.96 -9.85
CA LYS A 236 -2.70 8.29 -10.49
C LYS A 236 -2.58 9.44 -9.50
N VAL A 237 -3.10 9.28 -8.29
CA VAL A 237 -3.02 10.30 -7.23
C VAL A 237 -1.74 10.14 -6.42
N ASN A 238 -1.44 8.92 -5.98
CA ASN A 238 -0.34 8.66 -5.05
C ASN A 238 1.01 8.53 -5.77
N LYS A 239 1.03 7.92 -6.95
CA LYS A 239 2.22 7.48 -7.69
C LYS A 239 2.05 7.69 -9.21
N PRO A 240 1.81 8.94 -9.67
CA PRO A 240 1.47 9.23 -11.07
C PRO A 240 2.57 8.87 -12.08
N TYR A 241 3.78 8.63 -11.60
CA TYR A 241 4.93 8.22 -12.41
C TYR A 241 4.93 6.72 -12.75
N LEU A 242 4.11 5.89 -12.09
CA LEU A 242 4.09 4.46 -12.37
C LEU A 242 3.58 4.18 -13.79
N PRO A 243 4.16 3.21 -14.53
CA PRO A 243 3.87 3.01 -15.95
C PRO A 243 2.39 2.85 -16.32
N LEU A 244 1.59 2.17 -15.48
CA LEU A 244 0.14 2.02 -15.72
C LEU A 244 -0.66 3.27 -15.34
N ALA A 245 -0.19 4.05 -14.36
CA ALA A 245 -0.86 5.28 -13.92
C ALA A 245 -0.55 6.45 -14.87
N SER A 246 0.69 6.55 -15.35
CA SER A 246 1.14 7.54 -16.33
C SER A 246 0.62 7.26 -17.74
N GLY A 247 0.25 6.01 -18.03
CA GLY A 247 -0.20 5.57 -19.36
C GLY A 247 0.93 5.16 -20.30
N GLU A 248 2.18 5.07 -19.82
CA GLU A 248 3.29 4.48 -20.59
C GLU A 248 3.03 3.02 -20.95
N TYR A 249 2.38 2.27 -20.05
CA TYR A 249 1.84 0.95 -20.34
C TYR A 249 0.33 0.99 -20.49
N SER A 250 -0.16 0.30 -21.52
CA SER A 250 -1.58 -0.01 -21.64
C SER A 250 -1.98 -1.06 -20.59
N VAL A 251 -3.27 -1.13 -20.26
CA VAL A 251 -3.80 -2.17 -19.36
C VAL A 251 -3.51 -3.56 -19.92
N GLY A 252 -3.66 -3.76 -21.24
CA GLY A 252 -3.35 -5.03 -21.90
C GLY A 252 -1.89 -5.44 -21.75
N THR A 253 -0.96 -4.50 -21.91
CA THR A 253 0.47 -4.73 -21.68
C THR A 253 0.74 -5.13 -20.22
N GLY A 254 0.11 -4.44 -19.27
CA GLY A 254 0.22 -4.79 -17.84
C GLY A 254 -0.28 -6.20 -17.54
N VAL A 255 -1.45 -6.59 -18.08
CA VAL A 255 -2.01 -7.94 -17.94
C VAL A 255 -1.06 -8.99 -18.52
N MET A 256 -0.51 -8.74 -19.71
CA MET A 256 0.45 -9.64 -20.36
C MET A 256 1.71 -9.83 -19.51
N ILE A 257 2.31 -8.75 -18.98
CA ILE A 257 3.49 -8.82 -18.12
C ILE A 257 3.19 -9.61 -16.83
N VAL A 258 2.06 -9.32 -16.18
CA VAL A 258 1.66 -9.95 -14.92
C VAL A 258 1.42 -11.45 -15.10
N THR A 259 0.67 -11.83 -16.13
CA THR A 259 0.32 -13.24 -16.42
C THR A 259 1.53 -14.05 -16.89
N SER A 260 2.38 -13.47 -17.75
CA SER A 260 3.63 -14.12 -18.17
C SER A 260 4.61 -14.29 -17.01
N SER A 261 4.77 -13.27 -16.15
CA SER A 261 5.64 -13.35 -14.96
C SER A 261 5.16 -14.42 -13.98
N LEU A 262 3.84 -14.51 -13.75
CA LEU A 262 3.25 -15.55 -12.89
C LEU A 262 3.53 -16.95 -13.44
N THR A 263 3.25 -17.15 -14.73
CA THR A 263 3.41 -18.44 -15.41
C THR A 263 4.87 -18.87 -15.37
N MET A 264 5.79 -17.97 -15.71
CA MET A 264 7.23 -18.24 -15.70
C MET A 264 7.75 -18.53 -14.28
N SER A 265 7.24 -17.82 -13.26
CA SER A 265 7.62 -18.05 -11.88
C SER A 265 7.25 -19.46 -11.40
N PHE A 266 6.00 -19.88 -11.63
CA PHE A 266 5.56 -21.23 -11.27
C PHE A 266 6.22 -22.31 -12.12
N TRP A 267 6.38 -22.07 -13.42
CA TRP A 267 7.12 -22.98 -14.30
C TRP A 267 8.55 -23.21 -13.79
N LEU A 268 9.26 -22.14 -13.45
CA LEU A 268 10.61 -22.26 -12.90
C LEU A 268 10.60 -22.95 -11.53
N GLY A 269 9.67 -22.62 -10.64
CA GLY A 269 9.51 -23.29 -9.36
C GLY A 269 9.27 -24.80 -9.51
N TRP A 270 8.50 -25.21 -10.52
CA TRP A 270 8.25 -26.60 -10.86
C TRP A 270 9.49 -27.30 -11.42
N VAL A 271 10.14 -26.70 -12.42
CA VAL A 271 11.35 -27.27 -13.06
C VAL A 271 12.52 -27.40 -12.09
N VAL A 272 12.66 -26.47 -11.14
CA VAL A 272 13.69 -26.54 -10.10
C VAL A 272 13.49 -27.74 -9.17
N GLY A 273 12.25 -28.25 -9.05
CA GLY A 273 11.92 -29.42 -8.23
C GLY A 273 12.00 -29.17 -6.72
N SER A 274 12.07 -27.91 -6.29
CA SER A 274 12.19 -27.55 -4.87
C SER A 274 10.82 -27.25 -4.27
N TRP A 275 10.34 -28.17 -3.42
CA TRP A 275 9.09 -27.97 -2.70
C TRP A 275 9.09 -26.69 -1.82
N PRO A 276 10.13 -26.37 -1.03
CA PRO A 276 10.17 -25.12 -0.27
C PRO A 276 10.04 -23.87 -1.16
N LEU A 277 10.74 -23.84 -2.29
CA LEU A 277 10.63 -22.72 -3.25
C LEU A 277 9.22 -22.63 -3.79
N PHE A 278 8.62 -23.74 -4.22
CA PHE A 278 7.26 -23.76 -4.74
C PHE A 278 6.24 -23.24 -3.72
N VAL A 279 6.35 -23.66 -2.46
CA VAL A 279 5.52 -23.13 -1.36
C VAL A 279 5.69 -21.62 -1.20
N ALA A 280 6.91 -21.11 -1.27
CA ALA A 280 7.18 -19.67 -1.18
C ALA A 280 6.47 -18.88 -2.29
N LEU A 281 6.51 -19.40 -3.52
CA LEU A 281 5.86 -18.80 -4.68
C LEU A 281 4.34 -18.88 -4.55
N PHE A 282 3.82 -20.02 -4.09
CA PHE A 282 2.39 -20.24 -3.90
C PHE A 282 1.80 -19.32 -2.82
N VAL A 283 2.46 -19.20 -1.66
CA VAL A 283 2.03 -18.29 -0.59
C VAL A 283 2.04 -16.83 -1.07
N HIS A 284 3.08 -16.41 -1.78
CA HIS A 284 3.13 -15.07 -2.40
C HIS A 284 1.98 -14.85 -3.39
N PHE A 285 1.70 -15.84 -4.24
CA PHE A 285 0.63 -15.78 -5.21
C PHE A 285 -0.73 -15.61 -4.53
N VAL A 286 -1.06 -16.48 -3.56
CA VAL A 286 -2.35 -16.44 -2.86
C VAL A 286 -2.53 -15.11 -2.13
N LEU A 287 -1.53 -14.70 -1.34
CA LEU A 287 -1.63 -13.46 -0.56
C LEU A 287 -1.58 -12.21 -1.43
N GLY A 288 -0.77 -12.19 -2.48
CA GLY A 288 -0.75 -11.08 -3.45
C GLY A 288 -2.08 -10.92 -4.19
N THR A 289 -2.68 -12.05 -4.59
CA THR A 289 -4.01 -12.08 -5.23
C THR A 289 -5.09 -11.58 -4.28
N ALA A 290 -5.14 -12.13 -3.06
CA ALA A 290 -6.11 -11.76 -2.04
C ALA A 290 -5.96 -10.30 -1.59
N TYR A 291 -4.73 -9.78 -1.60
CA TYR A 291 -4.44 -8.39 -1.28
C TYR A 291 -5.01 -7.41 -2.33
N SER A 292 -4.88 -7.71 -3.63
CA SER A 292 -5.14 -6.76 -4.72
C SER A 292 -6.52 -6.90 -5.38
N ILE A 293 -6.99 -8.11 -5.69
CA ILE A 293 -8.17 -8.31 -6.56
C ILE A 293 -9.46 -7.81 -5.90
N ASN A 294 -10.25 -7.03 -6.63
CA ASN A 294 -11.52 -6.46 -6.18
C ASN A 294 -12.71 -7.42 -6.41
N LEU A 295 -12.71 -8.54 -5.68
CA LEU A 295 -13.82 -9.50 -5.62
C LEU A 295 -14.29 -9.67 -4.15
N PRO A 296 -15.52 -10.18 -3.91
CA PRO A 296 -15.98 -10.50 -2.55
C PRO A 296 -14.96 -11.39 -1.81
N LEU A 297 -14.74 -11.13 -0.52
CA LEU A 297 -13.74 -11.77 0.34
C LEU A 297 -12.26 -11.50 0.00
N LEU A 298 -11.95 -10.89 -1.15
CA LEU A 298 -10.61 -10.44 -1.53
C LEU A 298 -10.47 -8.94 -1.28
N ARG A 299 -9.40 -8.33 -1.82
CA ARG A 299 -9.01 -6.93 -1.60
C ARG A 299 -8.67 -6.59 -0.16
N TRP A 300 -7.88 -7.47 0.48
CA TRP A 300 -7.46 -7.34 1.87
C TRP A 300 -6.69 -6.04 2.15
N LYS A 301 -6.15 -5.37 1.12
CA LYS A 301 -5.60 -4.01 1.23
C LYS A 301 -6.55 -2.99 1.89
N ARG A 302 -7.87 -3.16 1.78
CA ARG A 302 -8.84 -2.27 2.45
C ARG A 302 -8.82 -2.37 3.98
N SER A 303 -8.36 -3.49 4.51
CA SER A 303 -8.20 -3.71 5.95
C SER A 303 -6.72 -3.54 6.33
N PRO A 304 -6.38 -2.56 7.20
CA PRO A 304 -4.99 -2.34 7.61
C PRO A 304 -4.36 -3.58 8.27
N VAL A 305 -5.17 -4.32 9.04
CA VAL A 305 -4.73 -5.54 9.72
C VAL A 305 -4.46 -6.65 8.69
N ALA A 306 -5.37 -6.88 7.74
CA ALA A 306 -5.18 -7.92 6.73
C ALA A 306 -4.00 -7.58 5.80
N ALA A 307 -3.83 -6.31 5.44
CA ALA A 307 -2.68 -5.82 4.70
C ALA A 307 -1.36 -6.08 5.44
N ALA A 308 -1.30 -5.78 6.74
CA ALA A 308 -0.12 -6.05 7.56
C ALA A 308 0.15 -7.56 7.68
N MET A 309 -0.88 -8.38 7.86
CA MET A 309 -0.74 -9.84 7.92
C MET A 309 -0.21 -10.43 6.61
N CYS A 310 -0.65 -9.94 5.44
CA CYS A 310 -0.08 -10.37 4.15
C CYS A 310 1.42 -10.14 4.10
N ILE A 311 1.86 -8.92 4.46
CA ILE A 311 3.27 -8.53 4.42
C ILE A 311 4.07 -9.35 5.43
N LEU A 312 3.56 -9.52 6.64
CA LEU A 312 4.20 -10.32 7.70
C LEU A 312 4.36 -11.79 7.29
N ILE A 313 3.28 -12.44 6.86
CA ILE A 313 3.32 -13.85 6.47
C ILE A 313 4.33 -14.04 5.33
N VAL A 314 4.31 -13.17 4.33
CA VAL A 314 5.25 -13.27 3.20
C VAL A 314 6.68 -12.99 3.63
N ARG A 315 6.94 -11.82 4.23
CA ARG A 315 8.29 -11.28 4.41
C ARG A 315 8.99 -11.79 5.67
N ALA A 316 8.25 -12.07 6.73
CA ALA A 316 8.81 -12.52 8.00
C ALA A 316 8.75 -14.03 8.18
N LEU A 317 7.68 -14.70 7.73
CA LEU A 317 7.51 -16.13 7.98
C LEU A 317 7.91 -16.98 6.77
N SER A 318 7.22 -16.79 5.65
CA SER A 318 7.40 -17.58 4.44
C SER A 318 8.82 -17.44 3.92
N ASN A 319 9.25 -16.24 3.53
CA ASN A 319 10.53 -16.06 2.86
C ASN A 319 11.72 -16.56 3.68
N PRO A 320 11.91 -16.17 4.96
CA PRO A 320 13.03 -16.66 5.75
C PRO A 320 13.02 -18.20 5.87
N THR A 321 11.86 -18.80 6.08
CA THR A 321 11.73 -20.25 6.21
C THR A 321 12.02 -20.96 4.89
N THR A 322 11.31 -20.60 3.82
CA THR A 322 11.30 -21.36 2.57
C THR A 322 12.62 -21.26 1.82
N TYR A 323 13.26 -20.08 1.79
CA TYR A 323 14.54 -19.92 1.09
C TYR A 323 15.70 -20.56 1.85
N PHE A 324 15.66 -20.54 3.19
CA PHE A 324 16.62 -21.30 4.00
C PHE A 324 16.47 -22.81 3.75
N LEU A 325 15.23 -23.32 3.82
CA LEU A 325 14.95 -24.73 3.56
C LEU A 325 15.28 -25.15 2.13
N ASN A 326 15.11 -24.25 1.16
CA ASN A 326 15.54 -24.48 -0.22
C ASN A 326 17.05 -24.80 -0.27
N MET A 327 17.90 -24.06 0.45
CA MET A 327 19.33 -24.37 0.51
C MET A 327 19.63 -25.66 1.27
N GLN A 328 19.03 -25.82 2.46
CA GLN A 328 19.24 -27.00 3.29
C GLN A 328 18.93 -28.31 2.54
N ILE A 329 17.82 -28.33 1.80
CA ILE A 329 17.35 -29.55 1.13
C ILE A 329 18.02 -29.73 -0.24
N GLN A 330 18.09 -28.68 -1.08
CA GLN A 330 18.49 -28.82 -2.48
C GLN A 330 19.99 -28.69 -2.74
N VAL A 331 20.73 -28.11 -1.80
CA VAL A 331 22.18 -27.90 -1.94
C VAL A 331 22.93 -28.84 -1.00
N TYR A 332 22.46 -28.93 0.25
CA TYR A 332 23.20 -29.63 1.30
C TYR A 332 22.61 -30.98 1.69
N GLU A 333 21.39 -31.30 1.25
CA GLU A 333 20.68 -32.54 1.59
C GLU A 333 20.60 -32.80 3.10
N ARG A 334 20.54 -31.73 3.88
CA ARG A 334 20.53 -31.75 5.35
C ARG A 334 19.10 -31.86 5.89
N PRO A 335 18.92 -32.43 7.09
CA PRO A 335 17.61 -32.46 7.74
C PRO A 335 17.09 -31.06 8.03
N VAL A 336 15.77 -30.93 8.12
CA VAL A 336 15.09 -29.68 8.44
C VAL A 336 15.37 -29.30 9.90
N VAL A 337 16.31 -28.38 10.10
CA VAL A 337 16.67 -27.82 11.41
C VAL A 337 16.57 -26.30 11.35
N PHE A 338 15.94 -25.69 12.36
CA PHE A 338 15.80 -24.24 12.45
C PHE A 338 16.88 -23.66 13.37
N PRO A 339 17.97 -23.09 12.84
CA PRO A 339 19.04 -22.55 13.67
C PRO A 339 18.58 -21.27 14.38
N ARG A 340 19.25 -20.94 15.49
CA ARG A 340 18.98 -19.69 16.26
C ARG A 340 19.11 -18.44 15.39
N SER A 341 20.00 -18.45 14.39
CA SER A 341 20.18 -17.36 13.43
C SER A 341 18.92 -17.13 12.57
N LEU A 342 18.24 -18.20 12.15
CA LEU A 342 16.99 -18.11 11.39
C LEU A 342 15.84 -17.60 12.27
N ILE A 343 15.77 -18.04 13.53
CA ILE A 343 14.79 -17.54 14.50
C ILE A 343 14.98 -16.04 14.72
N LEU A 344 16.23 -15.59 14.92
CA LEU A 344 16.57 -14.18 15.06
C LEU A 344 16.20 -13.38 13.80
N ALA A 345 16.56 -13.87 12.61
CA ALA A 345 16.22 -13.23 11.35
C ALA A 345 14.69 -13.08 11.18
N THR A 346 13.94 -14.13 11.50
CA THR A 346 12.47 -14.15 11.46
C THR A 346 11.86 -13.13 12.44
N ALA A 347 12.39 -13.06 13.66
CA ALA A 347 11.94 -12.10 14.67
C ALA A 347 12.20 -10.65 14.23
N VAL A 348 13.40 -10.33 13.75
CA VAL A 348 13.74 -9.01 13.23
C VAL A 348 12.86 -8.66 12.02
N MET A 349 12.71 -9.59 11.07
CA MET A 349 11.86 -9.39 9.90
C MET A 349 10.38 -9.18 10.24
N THR A 350 9.91 -9.70 11.38
CA THR A 350 8.54 -9.45 11.86
C THR A 350 8.34 -7.97 12.19
N PHE A 351 9.24 -7.36 12.95
CA PHE A 351 9.20 -5.91 13.24
C PHE A 351 9.29 -5.09 11.95
N PHE A 352 10.25 -5.42 11.08
CA PHE A 352 10.41 -4.74 9.79
C PHE A 352 9.16 -4.87 8.91
N SER A 353 8.47 -6.02 8.93
CA SER A 353 7.25 -6.23 8.14
C SER A 353 6.10 -5.35 8.59
N ILE A 354 5.90 -5.19 9.90
CA ILE A 354 4.91 -4.27 10.47
C ILE A 354 5.25 -2.84 10.05
N VAL A 355 6.52 -2.45 10.16
CA VAL A 355 6.99 -1.12 9.77
C VAL A 355 6.78 -0.87 8.28
N ILE A 356 7.09 -1.84 7.40
CA ILE A 356 6.85 -1.73 5.95
C ILE A 356 5.36 -1.54 5.67
N ALA A 357 4.50 -2.29 6.37
CA ALA A 357 3.05 -2.18 6.22
C ALA A 357 2.52 -0.79 6.60
N LEU A 358 3.11 -0.13 7.58
CA LEU A 358 2.73 1.23 7.99
C LEU A 358 3.39 2.30 7.10
N PHE A 359 4.68 2.16 6.79
CA PHE A 359 5.41 3.14 5.99
C PHE A 359 4.90 3.26 4.56
N LYS A 360 4.43 2.16 3.96
CA LYS A 360 3.86 2.21 2.60
C LYS A 360 2.64 3.13 2.52
N ASP A 361 1.89 3.27 3.61
CA ASP A 361 0.64 4.04 3.67
C ASP A 361 0.91 5.54 3.95
N ILE A 362 2.13 5.93 4.34
CA ILE A 362 2.50 7.33 4.59
C ILE A 362 2.38 8.20 3.33
N PRO A 363 3.07 7.87 2.21
CA PRO A 363 2.95 8.66 0.98
C PRO A 363 1.58 8.48 0.29
N ASP A 364 0.84 7.42 0.64
CA ASP A 364 -0.41 7.03 -0.01
C ASP A 364 -1.68 7.69 0.61
N ILE A 365 -1.52 8.52 1.64
CA ILE A 365 -2.62 9.10 2.44
C ILE A 365 -3.69 9.82 1.61
N ASP A 366 -3.30 10.54 0.56
CA ASP A 366 -4.24 11.32 -0.27
C ASP A 366 -5.16 10.42 -1.08
N GLY A 367 -4.60 9.45 -1.80
CA GLY A 367 -5.36 8.47 -2.57
C GLY A 367 -6.20 7.59 -1.65
N ASP A 368 -5.66 7.13 -0.53
CA ASP A 368 -6.42 6.35 0.44
C ASP A 368 -7.67 7.10 0.92
N LYS A 369 -7.53 8.39 1.24
CA LYS A 369 -8.65 9.23 1.68
C LYS A 369 -9.70 9.43 0.59
N ILE A 370 -9.29 9.67 -0.66
CA ILE A 370 -10.22 9.88 -1.79
C ILE A 370 -11.02 8.61 -2.09
N PHE A 371 -10.37 7.45 -2.05
CA PHE A 371 -10.98 6.16 -2.38
C PHE A 371 -11.57 5.43 -1.15
N GLY A 372 -11.66 6.11 0.00
CA GLY A 372 -12.31 5.61 1.20
C GLY A 372 -11.56 4.48 1.93
N ILE A 373 -10.26 4.33 1.68
CA ILE A 373 -9.40 3.37 2.39
C ILE A 373 -9.03 3.95 3.75
N GLN A 374 -9.41 3.24 4.80
CA GLN A 374 -9.22 3.69 6.19
C GLN A 374 -7.90 3.17 6.76
N SER A 375 -6.77 3.54 6.15
CA SER A 375 -5.42 3.17 6.61
C SER A 375 -5.06 3.81 7.96
N PHE A 376 -4.06 3.27 8.66
CA PHE A 376 -3.59 3.83 9.94
C PHE A 376 -3.15 5.29 9.78
N THR A 377 -2.46 5.60 8.67
CA THR A 377 -2.02 6.96 8.34
C THR A 377 -3.21 7.91 8.16
N VAL A 378 -4.30 7.47 7.52
CA VAL A 378 -5.53 8.27 7.39
C VAL A 378 -6.21 8.50 8.74
N ARG A 379 -6.22 7.51 9.63
CA ARG A 379 -6.89 7.60 10.94
C ARG A 379 -6.11 8.41 11.98
N MET A 380 -4.80 8.19 12.08
CA MET A 380 -3.94 8.74 13.14
C MET A 380 -3.11 9.94 12.69
N GLY A 381 -2.99 10.13 11.38
CA GLY A 381 -2.18 11.19 10.78
C GLY A 381 -0.75 10.75 10.49
N GLN A 382 -0.21 11.36 9.43
CA GLN A 382 1.10 11.02 8.85
C GLN A 382 2.27 11.11 9.84
N LYS A 383 2.34 12.20 10.61
CA LYS A 383 3.46 12.46 11.55
C LYS A 383 3.50 11.44 12.68
N TRP A 384 2.33 11.08 13.23
CA TRP A 384 2.25 10.10 14.31
C TRP A 384 2.67 8.71 13.83
N VAL A 385 2.14 8.26 12.70
CA VAL A 385 2.51 6.96 12.12
C VAL A 385 4.01 6.92 11.77
N PHE A 386 4.57 8.00 11.22
CA PHE A 386 6.01 8.09 10.96
C PHE A 386 6.85 7.82 12.22
N TRP A 387 6.56 8.51 13.32
CA TRP A 387 7.34 8.33 14.56
C TRP A 387 7.12 6.96 15.20
N ILE A 388 5.91 6.38 15.11
CA ILE A 388 5.66 4.99 15.52
C ILE A 388 6.56 4.03 14.73
N CYS A 389 6.64 4.19 13.40
CA CYS A 389 7.51 3.37 12.57
C CYS A 389 8.99 3.51 12.94
N ILE A 390 9.46 4.74 13.18
CA ILE A 390 10.85 4.98 13.61
C ILE A 390 11.11 4.32 14.96
N SER A 391 10.23 4.50 15.96
CA SER A 391 10.36 3.85 17.26
C SER A 391 10.38 2.32 17.17
N LEU A 392 9.53 1.72 16.33
CA LEU A 392 9.52 0.27 16.09
C LEU A 392 10.84 -0.22 15.47
N LEU A 393 11.42 0.52 14.52
CA LEU A 393 12.72 0.18 13.94
C LEU A 393 13.86 0.33 14.95
N GLU A 394 13.88 1.40 15.74
CA GLU A 394 14.87 1.58 16.80
C GLU A 394 14.80 0.43 17.81
N MET A 395 13.60 0.02 18.23
CA MET A 395 13.43 -1.16 19.10
C MET A 395 13.97 -2.43 18.44
N ALA A 396 13.74 -2.65 17.15
CA ALA A 396 14.28 -3.81 16.44
C ALA A 396 15.82 -3.81 16.44
N TYR A 397 16.46 -2.65 16.26
CA TYR A 397 17.91 -2.53 16.36
C TYR A 397 18.42 -2.75 17.79
N VAL A 398 17.74 -2.22 18.80
CA VAL A 398 18.09 -2.47 20.21
C VAL A 398 18.01 -3.96 20.53
N VAL A 399 16.95 -4.66 20.10
CA VAL A 399 16.84 -6.11 20.27
C VAL A 399 17.99 -6.84 19.60
N ALA A 400 18.36 -6.46 18.36
CA ALA A 400 19.47 -7.08 17.66
C ALA A 400 20.82 -6.84 18.36
N ILE A 401 21.04 -5.64 18.92
CA ILE A 401 22.24 -5.29 19.72
C ILE A 401 22.30 -6.15 21.00
N LEU A 402 21.18 -6.29 21.71
CA LEU A 402 21.10 -7.10 22.93
C LEU A 402 21.35 -8.58 22.64
N VAL A 403 20.78 -9.12 21.57
CA VAL A 403 21.05 -10.51 21.17
C VAL A 403 22.52 -10.68 20.74
N GLY A 404 23.08 -9.72 20.01
CA GLY A 404 24.47 -9.71 19.62
C GLY A 404 25.44 -9.66 20.80
N SER A 405 25.12 -8.91 21.86
CA SER A 405 25.99 -8.76 23.04
C SER A 405 26.13 -10.06 23.86
N ILE A 406 25.11 -10.93 23.79
CA ILE A 406 25.08 -12.25 24.45
C ILE A 406 25.86 -13.31 23.64
N SER A 407 26.22 -13.03 22.38
CA SER A 407 26.98 -13.98 21.54
C SER A 407 28.30 -14.40 22.20
N PRO A 408 28.63 -15.71 22.23
CA PRO A 408 29.91 -16.19 22.75
C PRO A 408 31.08 -15.90 21.79
N CYS A 409 30.81 -15.76 20.48
CA CYS A 409 31.82 -15.41 19.48
C CYS A 409 32.05 -13.89 19.45
N LEU A 410 33.30 -13.47 19.64
CA LEU A 410 33.70 -12.06 19.64
C LEU A 410 33.40 -11.37 18.31
N TRP A 411 33.70 -12.00 17.17
CA TRP A 411 33.44 -11.42 15.85
C TRP A 411 31.95 -11.18 15.61
N ASN A 412 31.11 -12.18 15.91
CA ASN A 412 29.65 -12.03 15.79
C ASN A 412 29.14 -10.91 16.71
N LYS A 413 29.69 -10.81 17.93
CA LYS A 413 29.35 -9.76 18.89
C LYS A 413 29.70 -8.37 18.34
N VAL A 414 30.95 -8.17 17.92
CA VAL A 414 31.43 -6.88 17.41
C VAL A 414 30.65 -6.45 16.17
N ILE A 415 30.49 -7.35 15.18
CA ILE A 415 29.79 -7.04 13.94
C ILE A 415 28.31 -6.70 14.19
N THR A 416 27.62 -7.51 14.99
CA THR A 416 26.18 -7.31 15.27
C THR A 416 25.95 -6.03 16.07
N VAL A 417 26.71 -5.84 17.15
CA VAL A 417 26.55 -4.67 18.03
C VAL A 417 26.93 -3.38 17.31
N LEU A 418 28.11 -3.30 16.71
CA LEU A 418 28.54 -2.08 16.01
C LEU A 418 27.67 -1.82 14.78
N GLY A 419 27.40 -2.85 13.97
CA GLY A 419 26.60 -2.72 12.75
C GLY A 419 25.20 -2.18 13.04
N HIS A 420 24.47 -2.77 13.99
CA HIS A 420 23.14 -2.29 14.34
C HIS A 420 23.16 -0.94 15.07
N SER A 421 24.21 -0.63 15.84
CA SER A 421 24.36 0.70 16.47
C SER A 421 24.55 1.81 15.41
N VAL A 422 25.37 1.56 14.38
CA VAL A 422 25.54 2.50 13.26
C VAL A 422 24.23 2.66 12.48
N LEU A 423 23.51 1.56 12.23
CA LEU A 423 22.22 1.62 11.52
C LEU A 423 21.15 2.38 12.32
N ALA A 424 21.05 2.15 13.62
CA ALA A 424 20.14 2.86 14.53
C ALA A 424 20.44 4.36 14.58
N THR A 425 21.70 4.73 14.85
CA THR A 425 22.11 6.13 14.88
C THR A 425 21.91 6.85 13.54
N THR A 426 22.17 6.16 12.42
CA THR A 426 21.92 6.69 11.07
C THR A 426 20.42 6.87 10.82
N LEU A 427 19.58 5.90 11.20
CA LEU A 427 18.13 5.98 11.07
C LEU A 427 17.60 7.18 11.84
N TRP A 428 17.98 7.32 13.11
CA TRP A 428 17.57 8.43 13.96
C TRP A 428 17.97 9.79 13.40
N ALA A 429 19.21 9.92 12.93
CA ALA A 429 19.71 11.16 12.33
C ALA A 429 18.92 11.52 11.06
N ARG A 430 18.68 10.54 10.18
CA ARG A 430 17.90 10.74 8.94
C ARG A 430 16.45 11.07 9.24
N ALA A 431 15.84 10.40 10.22
CA ALA A 431 14.45 10.64 10.62
C ALA A 431 14.23 12.07 11.13
N LYS A 432 15.17 12.62 11.90
CA LYS A 432 15.12 14.01 12.37
C LYS A 432 15.26 15.04 11.24
N SER A 433 16.02 14.72 10.21
CA SER A 433 16.25 15.62 9.06
C SER A 433 15.13 15.60 8.02
N LEU A 434 14.17 14.68 8.13
CA LEU A 434 13.16 14.44 7.11
C LEU A 434 11.99 15.43 7.23
N ASP A 435 11.71 16.16 6.15
CA ASP A 435 10.47 16.94 6.03
C ASP A 435 9.32 16.08 5.50
N LEU A 436 8.40 15.71 6.38
CA LEU A 436 7.21 14.91 6.05
C LEU A 436 6.22 15.62 5.12
N LYS A 437 6.28 16.96 5.00
CA LYS A 437 5.39 17.71 4.12
C LYS A 437 5.82 17.63 2.66
N SER A 438 7.09 17.33 2.40
CA SER A 438 7.61 17.17 1.04
C SER A 438 7.34 15.77 0.54
N LYS A 439 6.41 15.62 -0.42
CA LYS A 439 6.17 14.33 -1.10
C LYS A 439 7.44 13.74 -1.71
N ALA A 440 8.33 14.59 -2.23
CA ALA A 440 9.60 14.16 -2.80
C ALA A 440 10.56 13.60 -1.73
N ALA A 441 10.51 14.08 -0.49
CA ALA A 441 11.34 13.57 0.59
C ALA A 441 10.85 12.21 1.14
N ILE A 442 9.53 11.97 1.10
CA ILE A 442 8.90 10.74 1.62
C ILE A 442 8.62 9.67 0.55
N THR A 443 8.78 9.99 -0.73
CA THR A 443 8.56 9.07 -1.85
C THR A 443 9.91 8.67 -2.44
N TYR A 444 10.10 7.37 -2.65
CA TYR A 444 11.31 6.85 -3.29
C TYR A 444 11.34 7.26 -4.77
N ARG A 445 12.07 8.33 -5.10
CA ARG A 445 12.43 8.72 -6.46
C ARG A 445 13.93 8.45 -6.61
N THR A 446 14.28 7.37 -7.30
CA THR A 446 15.64 7.15 -7.80
C THR A 446 15.60 7.19 -9.30
#